data_AF-A0A2M8BD17-F1
#
_entry.id   AF-A0A2M8BD17-F1
#
_cell.length_a   1.000
_cell.length_b   1.000
_cell.length_c   1.000
_cell.angle_alpha   90.00
_cell.angle_beta   90.00
_cell.angle_gamma   90.00
#
_symmetry.space_group_name_H-M   'P 1'
#
loop_
_entity.id
_entity.type
_entity.pdbx_description
1 polymer ?
#
loop_
_entity_poly.entity_id
_entity_poly.type
_entity_poly.pdbx_seq_one_letter_code
_entity_poly.pdbx_strand_id
1 'polypeptide(L)'
;MKGARTRLFPVLLLLGLLFVASDLMAQATELTSADRLALLYTSQLDFDEDGEPLVKVGIVDGLQEVSFVPQGAITVLPTGPGGPELELPAKKTYTVKLSQGAPGSYRHFIVLGRASPDDGELLLATRGRWDELGVINEVLEIGSLFAISGTMFDSRESLLVTQGFSDLDAAKTRQAELESLSGEELSLHSELAEYPSATLELTGAGTDLLLRNKDILWVDLGSYEVLVKDVPTEEGKKADRTYNGAIILSPDRDGALNLTNVVPVESVLRGVVPSEMYTTAPLEALKVQAIAARGTLISQIGSRHMADPYNLCDEQHCQVFKGVGAANDSTDKAIAGTRGQILFGGTRIAETYYSSNCGGLSETADSVWGLQERGYLHAHADQAGAPDRSEPPSEKELATELRSEPKSFCNTQEYSSGKNFRWEKEFSAAEMDAVVAKKAAELGHVEDITISERGPGGRVSKLVVVGSGATKEFERELTVRKLFGGLKSALFVLTIERDKDGKPKRFLFEGGGFGHGVGMCQTGAMSMAKEGSSFTEILEHYYGGAVLKTLW
;
A
#
# COMPACT_ATOMS: atom_id res chain seq x y z
N MET A 1 5.12 74.81 -58.48
CA MET A 1 5.48 73.57 -57.76
C MET A 1 4.45 73.37 -56.67
N LYS A 2 3.43 72.56 -56.91
CA LYS A 2 3.32 71.13 -56.53
C LYS A 2 3.27 70.93 -55.00
N GLY A 3 2.14 70.39 -54.53
CA GLY A 3 2.12 69.49 -53.38
C GLY A 3 1.25 69.89 -52.19
N ALA A 4 -0.07 69.99 -52.37
CA ALA A 4 -1.03 70.02 -51.27
C ALA A 4 -1.02 68.69 -50.50
N ARG A 5 -1.03 68.76 -49.17
CA ARG A 5 -1.10 67.62 -48.26
C ARG A 5 -2.51 67.03 -48.26
N THR A 6 -2.64 65.79 -48.73
CA THR A 6 -3.85 64.98 -48.55
C THR A 6 -3.53 63.84 -47.59
N ARG A 7 -4.20 63.83 -46.44
CA ARG A 7 -4.27 62.69 -45.53
C ARG A 7 -5.21 61.65 -46.15
N LEU A 8 -4.75 60.42 -46.33
CA LEU A 8 -5.61 59.26 -46.60
C LEU A 8 -5.49 58.27 -45.45
N PHE A 9 -6.66 57.83 -44.97
CA PHE A 9 -6.89 56.78 -43.99
C PHE A 9 -6.36 55.42 -44.47
N PRO A 10 -5.87 54.53 -43.57
CA PRO A 10 -5.70 53.13 -43.93
C PRO A 10 -7.08 52.45 -43.91
N VAL A 11 -7.42 51.85 -45.05
CA VAL A 11 -8.54 50.93 -45.22
C VAL A 11 -8.28 49.69 -44.38
N LEU A 12 -9.13 49.44 -43.38
CA LEU A 12 -9.21 48.15 -42.70
C LEU A 12 -9.87 47.16 -43.67
N LEU A 13 -9.11 46.17 -44.15
CA LEU A 13 -9.65 45.07 -44.94
C LEU A 13 -10.26 44.05 -43.96
N LEU A 14 -11.58 44.13 -43.79
CA LEU A 14 -12.35 43.09 -43.09
C LEU A 14 -12.41 41.85 -44.00
N LEU A 15 -11.62 40.81 -43.68
CA LEU A 15 -11.91 39.47 -44.17
C LEU A 15 -13.07 38.91 -43.34
N GLY A 16 -14.27 38.91 -43.92
CA GLY A 16 -15.40 38.14 -43.41
C GLY A 16 -15.13 36.66 -43.63
N LEU A 17 -14.85 35.93 -42.55
CA LEU A 17 -14.97 34.47 -42.54
C LEU A 17 -16.46 34.14 -42.49
N LEU A 18 -16.99 33.73 -43.65
CA LEU A 18 -18.24 32.98 -43.76
C LEU A 18 -18.07 31.66 -42.99
N PHE A 19 -18.60 31.60 -41.77
CA PHE A 19 -18.90 30.32 -41.13
C PHE A 19 -20.02 29.65 -41.91
N VAL A 20 -19.65 28.75 -42.82
CA VAL A 20 -20.56 27.69 -43.25
C VAL A 20 -20.70 26.79 -42.03
N ALA A 21 -21.86 26.85 -41.37
CA ALA A 21 -22.25 25.87 -40.38
C ALA A 21 -22.36 24.52 -41.11
N SER A 22 -21.27 23.76 -41.11
CA SER A 22 -21.35 22.32 -41.32
C SER A 22 -21.95 21.74 -40.06
N ASP A 23 -23.15 21.18 -40.16
CA ASP A 23 -23.75 20.27 -39.20
C ASP A 23 -22.80 19.07 -38.99
N LEU A 24 -21.78 19.28 -38.15
CA LEU A 24 -21.07 18.20 -37.48
C LEU A 24 -21.99 17.75 -36.35
N MET A 25 -22.88 16.83 -36.69
CA MET A 25 -23.50 15.97 -35.71
C MET A 25 -22.38 15.33 -34.89
N ALA A 26 -22.17 15.82 -33.67
CA ALA A 26 -21.45 15.09 -32.65
C ALA A 26 -22.32 13.87 -32.30
N GLN A 27 -22.20 12.79 -33.07
CA GLN A 27 -22.52 11.47 -32.55
C GLN A 27 -21.49 11.22 -31.45
N ALA A 28 -21.92 11.33 -30.20
CA ALA A 28 -21.19 10.76 -29.09
C ALA A 28 -21.02 9.27 -29.42
N THR A 29 -19.82 8.86 -29.83
CA THR A 29 -19.48 7.45 -29.97
C THR A 29 -19.69 6.81 -28.61
N GLU A 30 -20.69 5.93 -28.50
CA GLU A 30 -20.89 5.12 -27.30
C GLU A 30 -19.63 4.28 -27.07
N LEU A 31 -19.06 4.36 -25.86
CA LEU A 31 -17.91 3.56 -25.45
C LEU A 31 -18.25 2.07 -25.58
N THR A 32 -17.35 1.28 -26.16
CA THR A 32 -17.47 -0.18 -26.20
C THR A 32 -17.28 -0.79 -24.81
N SER A 33 -17.58 -2.08 -24.62
CA SER A 33 -17.27 -2.75 -23.34
C SER A 33 -15.77 -2.79 -23.04
N ALA A 34 -14.93 -2.89 -24.08
CA ALA A 34 -13.48 -2.83 -23.96
C ALA A 34 -13.00 -1.43 -23.54
N ASP A 35 -13.54 -0.35 -24.13
CA ASP A 35 -13.19 1.02 -23.73
C ASP A 35 -13.57 1.29 -22.27
N ARG A 36 -14.73 0.77 -21.87
CA ARG A 36 -15.25 0.84 -20.49
C ARG A 36 -14.38 0.09 -19.50
N LEU A 37 -13.96 -1.13 -19.87
CA LEU A 37 -13.04 -1.90 -19.06
C LEU A 37 -11.69 -1.18 -18.96
N ALA A 38 -11.18 -0.61 -20.06
CA ALA A 38 -9.95 0.19 -20.06
C ALA A 38 -9.97 1.34 -19.06
N LEU A 39 -11.11 2.00 -18.86
CA LEU A 39 -11.27 3.05 -17.84
C LEU A 39 -11.12 2.56 -16.38
N LEU A 40 -11.27 1.26 -16.11
CA LEU A 40 -10.97 0.71 -14.78
C LEU A 40 -9.48 0.62 -14.53
N TYR A 41 -8.69 0.34 -15.57
CA TYR A 41 -7.24 0.18 -15.49
C TYR A 41 -6.49 1.52 -15.57
N THR A 42 -7.19 2.63 -15.87
CA THR A 42 -6.56 3.95 -15.82
C THR A 42 -6.30 4.37 -14.38
N SER A 43 -5.11 4.94 -14.16
CA SER A 43 -4.75 5.62 -12.91
C SER A 43 -5.38 7.01 -12.86
N GLN A 44 -6.71 7.05 -12.74
CA GLN A 44 -7.48 8.27 -12.58
C GLN A 44 -7.89 8.45 -11.12
N LEU A 45 -7.95 9.71 -10.68
CA LEU A 45 -8.48 10.09 -9.39
C LEU A 45 -9.90 10.63 -9.62
N ASP A 46 -10.88 9.81 -9.30
CA ASP A 46 -12.30 10.16 -9.41
C ASP A 46 -12.75 10.84 -8.11
N PHE A 47 -13.85 11.59 -8.17
CA PHE A 47 -14.40 12.32 -7.03
C PHE A 47 -15.92 12.14 -6.94
N ASP A 48 -16.45 12.17 -5.72
CA ASP A 48 -17.89 12.28 -5.52
C ASP A 48 -18.41 13.72 -5.69
N GLU A 49 -19.72 13.92 -5.49
CA GLU A 49 -20.37 15.22 -5.65
C GLU A 49 -19.85 16.27 -4.65
N ASP A 50 -19.29 15.85 -3.51
CA ASP A 50 -18.72 16.71 -2.48
C ASP A 50 -17.22 16.99 -2.71
N GLY A 51 -16.65 16.48 -3.81
CA GLY A 51 -15.24 16.65 -4.15
C GLY A 51 -14.31 15.76 -3.31
N GLU A 52 -14.83 14.72 -2.67
CA GLU A 52 -14.04 13.73 -1.96
C GLU A 52 -13.46 12.71 -2.95
N PRO A 53 -12.16 12.35 -2.85
CA PRO A 53 -11.57 11.34 -3.71
C PRO A 53 -12.26 9.97 -3.52
N LEU A 54 -12.55 9.32 -4.64
CA LEU A 54 -13.00 7.94 -4.70
C LEU A 54 -11.80 7.01 -4.89
N VAL A 55 -11.85 5.85 -4.25
CA VAL A 55 -10.88 4.76 -4.45
C VAL A 55 -11.58 3.50 -4.89
N LYS A 56 -10.90 2.74 -5.76
CA LYS A 56 -11.34 1.42 -6.23
C LYS A 56 -10.59 0.37 -5.42
N VAL A 57 -11.29 -0.31 -4.51
CA VAL A 57 -10.72 -1.38 -3.69
C VAL A 57 -11.14 -2.74 -4.23
N GLY A 58 -10.19 -3.52 -4.71
CA GLY A 58 -10.37 -4.93 -5.07
C GLY A 58 -10.68 -5.73 -3.80
N ILE A 59 -11.87 -6.29 -3.75
CA ILE A 59 -12.36 -7.05 -2.59
C ILE A 59 -11.98 -8.52 -2.70
N VAL A 60 -12.04 -9.06 -3.92
CA VAL A 60 -11.77 -10.46 -4.18
C VAL A 60 -11.59 -10.70 -5.68
N ASP A 61 -10.61 -11.54 -5.99
CA ASP A 61 -10.37 -12.11 -7.33
C ASP A 61 -10.66 -13.63 -7.33
N GLY A 62 -10.77 -14.23 -8.51
CA GLY A 62 -10.86 -15.67 -8.68
C GLY A 62 -12.25 -16.27 -8.40
N LEU A 63 -13.30 -15.45 -8.27
CA LEU A 63 -14.64 -15.96 -8.02
C LEU A 63 -15.30 -16.52 -9.29
N GLN A 64 -16.30 -17.37 -9.11
CA GLN A 64 -17.19 -17.80 -10.19
C GLN A 64 -18.56 -17.12 -10.12
N GLU A 65 -18.96 -16.73 -8.91
CA GLU A 65 -20.19 -16.00 -8.64
C GLU A 65 -20.02 -15.11 -7.41
N VAL A 66 -20.75 -13.98 -7.42
CA VAL A 66 -20.88 -13.07 -6.29
C VAL A 66 -22.36 -12.92 -5.98
N SER A 67 -22.74 -13.09 -4.72
CA SER A 67 -24.10 -12.85 -4.25
C SER A 67 -24.15 -11.70 -3.27
N PHE A 68 -25.12 -10.81 -3.42
CA PHE A 68 -25.26 -9.65 -2.57
C PHE A 68 -26.73 -9.32 -2.27
N VAL A 69 -26.95 -8.64 -1.15
CA VAL A 69 -28.27 -8.26 -0.63
C VAL A 69 -28.24 -6.77 -0.27
N PRO A 70 -28.89 -5.88 -1.05
CA PRO A 70 -28.91 -4.47 -0.74
C PRO A 70 -29.90 -4.16 0.38
N GLN A 71 -29.53 -3.22 1.26
CA GLN A 71 -30.42 -2.75 2.32
C GLN A 71 -31.57 -1.89 1.79
N GLY A 72 -31.30 -1.07 0.77
CA GLY A 72 -32.26 -0.22 0.05
C GLY A 72 -32.34 -0.56 -1.44
N ALA A 73 -33.07 0.26 -2.20
CA ALA A 73 -33.10 0.12 -3.66
C ALA A 73 -31.74 0.56 -4.23
N ILE A 74 -31.27 -0.15 -5.25
CA ILE A 74 -29.97 0.09 -5.90
C ILE A 74 -30.17 0.24 -7.40
N THR A 75 -29.18 0.82 -8.07
CA THR A 75 -29.23 1.07 -9.51
C THR A 75 -28.14 0.28 -10.21
N VAL A 76 -28.53 -0.59 -11.14
CA VAL A 76 -27.59 -1.26 -12.05
C VAL A 76 -27.41 -0.40 -13.29
N LEU A 77 -26.15 -0.17 -13.65
CA LEU A 77 -25.73 0.67 -14.76
C LEU A 77 -24.95 -0.19 -15.77
N PRO A 78 -25.60 -0.89 -16.71
CA PRO A 78 -24.92 -1.81 -17.63
C PRO A 78 -23.88 -1.12 -18.51
N THR A 79 -24.05 0.16 -18.80
CA THR A 79 -23.09 0.92 -19.60
C THR A 79 -22.27 1.92 -18.81
N GLY A 80 -22.34 1.86 -17.47
CA GLY A 80 -21.73 2.83 -16.58
C GLY A 80 -22.56 4.12 -16.44
N PRO A 81 -22.06 5.09 -15.66
CA PRO A 81 -22.74 6.35 -15.39
C PRO A 81 -23.15 7.11 -16.66
N GLY A 82 -24.37 7.67 -16.66
CA GLY A 82 -24.93 8.43 -17.79
C GLY A 82 -25.57 7.59 -18.89
N GLY A 83 -25.60 6.26 -18.76
CA GLY A 83 -26.30 5.36 -19.67
C GLY A 83 -27.61 4.80 -19.11
N PRO A 84 -28.13 3.67 -19.65
CA PRO A 84 -29.36 3.06 -19.16
C PRO A 84 -29.26 2.62 -17.70
N GLU A 85 -30.34 2.84 -16.95
CA GLU A 85 -30.43 2.53 -15.53
C GLU A 85 -31.50 1.46 -15.29
N LEU A 86 -31.20 0.53 -14.38
CA LEU A 86 -32.14 -0.48 -13.92
C LEU A 86 -32.21 -0.48 -12.39
N GLU A 87 -33.34 -0.05 -11.85
CA GLU A 87 -33.58 -0.10 -10.41
C GLU A 87 -33.89 -1.52 -9.94
N LEU A 88 -33.21 -1.94 -8.88
CA LEU A 88 -33.40 -3.23 -8.24
C LEU A 88 -33.96 -3.06 -6.82
N PRO A 89 -35.04 -3.79 -6.46
CA PRO A 89 -35.62 -3.74 -5.13
C PRO A 89 -34.66 -4.13 -3.98
N ALA A 90 -34.85 -3.47 -2.85
CA ALA A 90 -34.18 -3.79 -1.60
C ALA A 90 -34.44 -5.23 -1.10
N LYS A 91 -33.53 -5.74 -0.25
CA LYS A 91 -33.69 -6.95 0.56
C LYS A 91 -33.91 -8.25 -0.23
N LYS A 92 -33.63 -8.25 -1.54
CA LYS A 92 -33.56 -9.45 -2.37
C LYS A 92 -32.12 -9.90 -2.51
N THR A 93 -31.90 -11.19 -2.74
CA THR A 93 -30.58 -11.70 -3.11
C THR A 93 -30.40 -11.58 -4.61
N TYR A 94 -29.36 -10.89 -5.01
CA TYR A 94 -28.90 -10.80 -6.39
C TYR A 94 -27.62 -11.61 -6.54
N THR A 95 -27.49 -12.30 -7.66
CA THR A 95 -26.31 -13.12 -7.96
C THR A 95 -25.81 -12.77 -9.34
N VAL A 96 -24.52 -12.44 -9.42
CA VAL A 96 -23.80 -12.27 -10.67
C VAL A 96 -22.92 -13.49 -10.88
N LYS A 97 -23.07 -14.11 -12.05
CA LYS A 97 -22.23 -15.24 -12.49
C LYS A 97 -21.39 -14.81 -13.68
N LEU A 98 -20.15 -15.28 -13.70
CA LEU A 98 -19.29 -15.12 -14.85
C LEU A 98 -19.39 -16.34 -15.77
N SER A 99 -19.42 -16.09 -17.07
CA SER A 99 -19.35 -17.10 -18.12
C SER A 99 -18.44 -16.64 -19.25
N GLN A 100 -17.89 -17.58 -20.03
CA GLN A 100 -17.02 -17.27 -21.16
C GLN A 100 -15.81 -16.38 -20.79
N GLY A 101 -15.25 -16.61 -19.60
CA GLY A 101 -14.04 -15.93 -19.14
C GLY A 101 -12.85 -16.24 -20.03
N ALA A 102 -12.14 -15.21 -20.45
CA ALA A 102 -10.87 -15.29 -21.13
C ALA A 102 -9.84 -14.44 -20.36
N PRO A 103 -8.67 -15.01 -20.03
CA PRO A 103 -7.62 -14.28 -19.34
C PRO A 103 -7.11 -13.13 -20.21
N GLY A 104 -6.61 -12.08 -19.55
CA GLY A 104 -5.84 -11.04 -20.23
C GLY A 104 -4.44 -11.54 -20.58
N SER A 105 -3.69 -10.74 -21.33
CA SER A 105 -2.26 -10.96 -21.53
C SER A 105 -1.46 -9.82 -20.92
N TYR A 106 -0.27 -10.14 -20.42
CA TYR A 106 0.53 -9.24 -19.60
C TYR A 106 2.00 -9.28 -20.02
N ARG A 107 2.69 -8.18 -19.79
CA ARG A 107 4.14 -8.09 -19.88
C ARG A 107 4.70 -7.88 -18.49
N HIS A 108 5.61 -8.75 -18.08
CA HIS A 108 6.18 -8.80 -16.74
C HIS A 108 7.62 -8.33 -16.76
N PHE A 109 7.98 -7.45 -15.84
CA PHE A 109 9.28 -6.84 -15.74
C PHE A 109 9.83 -7.07 -14.34
N ILE A 110 11.11 -7.40 -14.22
CA ILE A 110 11.77 -7.47 -12.92
C ILE A 110 12.27 -6.07 -12.60
N VAL A 111 11.80 -5.50 -11.49
CA VAL A 111 12.19 -4.17 -11.01
C VAL A 111 13.55 -4.29 -10.32
N LEU A 112 14.54 -3.69 -10.95
CA LEU A 112 15.94 -3.62 -10.55
C LEU A 112 16.24 -2.41 -9.65
N GLY A 113 15.34 -1.42 -9.64
CA GLY A 113 15.38 -0.28 -8.75
C GLY A 113 14.27 0.71 -9.03
N ARG A 114 14.08 1.64 -8.09
CA ARG A 114 13.08 2.71 -8.15
C ARG A 114 13.74 4.04 -7.85
N ALA A 115 13.32 5.10 -8.54
CA ALA A 115 13.72 6.46 -8.25
C ALA A 115 12.54 7.41 -8.43
N SER A 116 12.58 8.53 -7.71
CA SER A 116 11.72 9.67 -8.05
C SER A 116 12.12 10.20 -9.43
N PRO A 117 11.18 10.74 -10.24
CA PRO A 117 11.51 11.32 -11.55
C PRO A 117 12.60 12.41 -11.49
N ASP A 118 12.71 13.09 -10.35
CA ASP A 118 13.69 14.14 -10.12
C ASP A 118 15.05 13.61 -9.60
N ASP A 119 15.17 12.31 -9.32
CA ASP A 119 16.37 11.67 -8.76
C ASP A 119 17.12 10.84 -9.80
N GLY A 120 17.60 11.53 -10.84
CA GLY A 120 18.36 10.90 -11.92
C GLY A 120 19.70 10.31 -11.48
N GLU A 121 20.30 10.82 -10.40
CA GLU A 121 21.58 10.31 -9.89
C GLU A 121 21.43 8.90 -9.30
N LEU A 122 20.39 8.67 -8.47
CA LEU A 122 20.08 7.33 -7.94
C LEU A 122 19.80 6.32 -9.05
N LEU A 123 19.05 6.73 -10.08
CA LEU A 123 18.72 5.87 -11.22
C LEU A 123 19.98 5.49 -12.02
N LEU A 124 20.87 6.45 -12.27
CA LEU A 124 22.15 6.22 -12.96
C LEU A 124 23.09 5.32 -12.13
N ALA A 125 23.19 5.55 -10.82
CA ALA A 125 23.98 4.70 -9.93
C ALA A 125 23.47 3.26 -9.92
N THR A 126 22.14 3.09 -9.80
CA THR A 126 21.50 1.76 -9.83
C THR A 126 21.74 1.06 -11.16
N ARG A 127 21.60 1.79 -12.28
CA ARG A 127 21.90 1.26 -13.61
C ARG A 127 23.35 0.79 -13.73
N GLY A 128 24.32 1.59 -13.26
CA GLY A 128 25.72 1.22 -13.28
C GLY A 128 26.01 -0.11 -12.57
N ARG A 129 25.38 -0.35 -11.41
CA ARG A 129 25.52 -1.63 -10.67
C ARG A 129 25.01 -2.82 -11.47
N TRP A 130 23.85 -2.70 -12.10
CA TRP A 130 23.28 -3.78 -12.91
C TRP A 130 24.02 -3.99 -14.23
N ASP A 131 24.58 -2.93 -14.82
CA ASP A 131 25.45 -3.01 -16.00
C ASP A 131 26.75 -3.79 -15.69
N GLU A 132 27.34 -3.60 -14.50
CA GLU A 132 28.50 -4.38 -14.03
C GLU A 132 28.20 -5.87 -13.86
N LEU A 133 26.97 -6.20 -13.46
CA LEU A 133 26.46 -7.57 -13.37
C LEU A 133 26.01 -8.15 -14.73
N GLY A 134 26.14 -7.37 -15.82
CA GLY A 134 25.79 -7.79 -17.18
C GLY A 134 24.29 -7.92 -17.42
N VAL A 135 23.47 -7.22 -16.66
CA VAL A 135 22.00 -7.27 -16.76
C VAL A 135 21.49 -6.17 -17.68
N ILE A 136 20.87 -6.57 -18.81
CA ILE A 136 20.23 -5.63 -19.73
C ILE A 136 19.01 -5.02 -19.04
N ASN A 137 18.97 -3.68 -19.02
CA ASN A 137 17.95 -2.92 -18.34
C ASN A 137 17.40 -1.76 -19.20
N GLU A 138 16.18 -1.35 -18.90
CA GLU A 138 15.48 -0.18 -19.46
C GLU A 138 14.75 0.58 -18.34
N VAL A 139 14.28 1.79 -18.65
CA VAL A 139 13.54 2.63 -17.67
C VAL A 139 12.08 2.69 -18.10
N LEU A 140 11.18 2.39 -17.17
CA LEU A 140 9.74 2.60 -17.30
C LEU A 140 9.30 3.72 -16.36
N GLU A 141 8.48 4.63 -16.87
CA GLU A 141 7.86 5.69 -16.06
C GLU A 141 6.43 5.26 -15.70
N ILE A 142 6.14 5.18 -14.41
CA ILE A 142 4.80 4.86 -13.89
C ILE A 142 4.25 6.03 -13.07
N GLY A 143 3.00 5.90 -12.60
CA GLY A 143 2.34 6.92 -11.79
C GLY A 143 1.82 8.10 -12.60
N SER A 144 1.36 9.13 -11.89
CA SER A 144 0.75 10.30 -12.50
C SER A 144 0.89 11.54 -11.61
N LEU A 145 0.71 12.72 -12.22
CA LEU A 145 0.60 13.96 -11.48
C LEU A 145 -0.89 14.22 -11.21
N PHE A 146 -1.26 14.25 -9.94
CA PHE A 146 -2.64 14.46 -9.51
C PHE A 146 -2.79 15.85 -8.89
N ALA A 147 -4.02 16.35 -8.88
CA ALA A 147 -4.38 17.57 -8.17
C ALA A 147 -5.71 17.39 -7.43
N ILE A 148 -5.73 17.76 -6.15
CA ILE A 148 -6.95 17.85 -5.35
C ILE A 148 -7.04 19.28 -4.83
N SER A 149 -8.14 19.98 -5.15
CA SER A 149 -8.37 21.37 -4.74
C SER A 149 -7.19 22.31 -5.01
N GLY A 150 -6.53 22.14 -6.17
CA GLY A 150 -5.37 22.95 -6.58
C GLY A 150 -4.04 22.59 -5.92
N THR A 151 -4.02 21.63 -4.99
CA THR A 151 -2.77 21.06 -4.46
C THR A 151 -2.34 19.90 -5.34
N MET A 152 -1.20 20.05 -6.00
CA MET A 152 -0.62 18.98 -6.80
C MET A 152 0.14 18.00 -5.91
N PHE A 153 0.08 16.72 -6.24
CA PHE A 153 0.98 15.71 -5.72
C PHE A 153 1.47 14.79 -6.83
N ASP A 154 2.74 14.43 -6.77
CA ASP A 154 3.39 13.60 -7.76
C ASP A 154 3.51 12.16 -7.27
N SER A 155 2.83 11.23 -7.93
CA SER A 155 2.98 9.79 -7.65
C SER A 155 3.92 9.10 -8.64
N ARG A 156 4.52 9.83 -9.59
CA ARG A 156 5.37 9.22 -10.61
C ARG A 156 6.62 8.59 -10.02
N GLU A 157 7.06 7.51 -10.65
CA GLU A 157 8.29 6.80 -10.33
C GLU A 157 8.97 6.29 -11.62
N SER A 158 10.29 6.38 -11.64
CA SER A 158 11.12 5.75 -12.66
C SER A 158 11.53 4.36 -12.16
N LEU A 159 11.09 3.31 -12.85
CA LEU A 159 11.48 1.94 -12.60
C LEU A 159 12.63 1.56 -13.52
N LEU A 160 13.78 1.18 -12.95
CA LEU A 160 14.78 0.45 -13.71
C LEU A 160 14.32 -1.01 -13.77
N VAL A 161 14.17 -1.55 -14.98
CA VAL A 161 13.62 -2.89 -15.17
C VAL A 161 14.43 -3.72 -16.15
N THR A 162 14.29 -5.04 -16.09
CA THR A 162 14.73 -5.94 -17.16
C THR A 162 13.90 -5.77 -18.43
N GLN A 163 14.28 -6.46 -19.50
CA GLN A 163 13.34 -6.69 -20.61
C GLN A 163 12.08 -7.41 -20.12
N GLY A 164 10.93 -7.05 -20.69
CA GLY A 164 9.65 -7.65 -20.32
C GLY A 164 9.43 -9.07 -20.85
N PHE A 165 8.86 -9.94 -20.03
CA PHE A 165 8.49 -11.33 -20.29
C PHE A 165 6.99 -11.46 -20.53
N SER A 166 6.56 -12.30 -21.46
CA SER A 166 5.13 -12.62 -21.67
C SER A 166 4.61 -13.72 -20.76
N ASP A 167 5.50 -14.41 -20.04
CA ASP A 167 5.19 -15.53 -19.16
C ASP A 167 5.67 -15.21 -17.73
N LEU A 168 4.76 -15.32 -16.76
CA LEU A 168 5.03 -14.93 -15.37
C LEU A 168 6.02 -15.89 -14.69
N ASP A 169 5.99 -17.18 -15.00
CA ASP A 169 6.88 -18.16 -14.38
C ASP A 169 8.31 -18.01 -14.89
N ALA A 170 8.48 -17.67 -16.17
CA ALA A 170 9.77 -17.27 -16.73
C ALA A 170 10.32 -16.00 -16.04
N ALA A 171 9.48 -15.00 -15.82
CA ALA A 171 9.86 -13.78 -15.09
C ALA A 171 10.29 -14.09 -13.66
N LYS A 172 9.54 -14.92 -12.91
CA LYS A 172 9.87 -15.35 -11.55
C LYS A 172 11.15 -16.18 -11.48
N THR A 173 11.37 -17.06 -12.46
CA THR A 173 12.60 -17.85 -12.54
C THR A 173 13.80 -16.93 -12.70
N ARG A 174 13.70 -15.96 -13.62
CA ARG A 174 14.77 -14.97 -13.83
C ARG A 174 14.94 -14.03 -12.63
N GLN A 175 13.85 -13.67 -11.95
CA GLN A 175 13.90 -12.89 -10.71
C GLN A 175 14.78 -13.61 -9.67
N ALA A 176 14.48 -14.87 -9.37
CA ALA A 176 15.25 -15.65 -8.39
C ALA A 176 16.74 -15.77 -8.75
N GLU A 177 17.08 -15.87 -10.05
CA GLU A 177 18.48 -15.84 -10.50
C GLU A 177 19.15 -14.49 -10.20
N LEU A 178 18.46 -13.37 -10.45
CA LEU A 178 18.99 -12.03 -10.20
C LEU A 178 19.09 -11.71 -8.71
N GLU A 179 18.14 -12.17 -7.90
CA GLU A 179 18.19 -12.07 -6.44
C GLU A 179 19.39 -12.85 -5.88
N SER A 180 19.64 -14.05 -6.41
CA SER A 180 20.83 -14.86 -6.07
C SER A 180 22.14 -14.18 -6.49
N LEU A 181 22.14 -13.48 -7.63
CA LEU A 181 23.32 -12.79 -8.16
C LEU A 181 23.64 -11.49 -7.40
N SER A 182 22.62 -10.72 -7.06
CA SER A 182 22.75 -9.39 -6.43
C SER A 182 22.74 -9.42 -4.91
N GLY A 183 22.12 -10.44 -4.31
CA GLY A 183 21.80 -10.48 -2.88
C GLY A 183 20.57 -9.64 -2.51
N GLU A 184 19.93 -8.96 -3.46
CA GLU A 184 18.77 -8.09 -3.23
C GLU A 184 17.46 -8.84 -3.47
N GLU A 185 16.44 -8.59 -2.64
CA GLU A 185 15.06 -9.01 -2.94
C GLU A 185 14.47 -8.08 -4.00
N LEU A 186 14.00 -8.65 -5.11
CA LEU A 186 13.46 -7.90 -6.23
C LEU A 186 11.93 -8.00 -6.24
N SER A 187 11.30 -7.19 -7.09
CA SER A 187 9.84 -7.23 -7.27
C SER A 187 9.49 -7.29 -8.74
N LEU A 188 8.29 -7.74 -9.05
CA LEU A 188 7.76 -7.77 -10.40
C LEU A 188 6.83 -6.58 -10.63
N HIS A 189 6.98 -5.94 -11.78
CA HIS A 189 6.00 -5.01 -12.34
C HIS A 189 5.31 -5.68 -13.52
N SER A 190 4.00 -5.55 -13.63
CA SER A 190 3.24 -6.09 -14.76
C SER A 190 2.47 -4.98 -15.45
N GLU A 191 2.49 -4.99 -16.77
CA GLU A 191 1.66 -4.13 -17.62
C GLU A 191 0.68 -4.99 -18.40
N LEU A 192 -0.55 -4.50 -18.52
CA LEU A 192 -1.59 -5.15 -19.31
C LEU A 192 -1.32 -4.95 -20.81
N ALA A 193 -1.28 -6.04 -21.57
CA ALA A 193 -1.16 -6.02 -23.03
C ALA A 193 -2.53 -6.20 -23.71
N GLU A 194 -3.34 -7.14 -23.22
CA GLU A 194 -4.73 -7.33 -23.67
C GLU A 194 -5.65 -7.51 -22.47
N TYR A 195 -6.79 -6.82 -22.49
CA TYR A 195 -7.78 -6.88 -21.42
C TYR A 195 -8.38 -8.29 -21.30
N PRO A 196 -8.63 -8.77 -20.06
CA PRO A 196 -9.45 -9.95 -19.86
C PRO A 196 -10.89 -9.68 -20.34
N SER A 197 -11.63 -10.73 -20.63
CA SER A 197 -13.01 -10.57 -21.11
C SER A 197 -13.94 -11.64 -20.54
N ALA A 198 -15.21 -11.30 -20.35
CA ALA A 198 -16.20 -12.26 -19.89
C ALA A 198 -17.63 -11.84 -20.25
N THR A 199 -18.60 -12.71 -20.02
CA THR A 199 -20.03 -12.40 -20.02
C THR A 199 -20.56 -12.54 -18.60
N LEU A 200 -21.05 -11.43 -18.04
CA LEU A 200 -21.62 -11.35 -16.70
C LEU A 200 -23.13 -11.52 -16.78
N GLU A 201 -23.67 -12.43 -15.97
CA GLU A 201 -25.10 -12.71 -15.88
C GLU A 201 -25.62 -12.36 -14.48
N LEU A 202 -26.45 -11.32 -14.38
CA LEU A 202 -27.11 -10.90 -13.15
C LEU A 202 -28.53 -11.47 -13.09
N THR A 203 -28.83 -12.11 -11.96
CA THR A 203 -30.15 -12.67 -11.64
C THR A 203 -30.62 -12.20 -10.26
N GLY A 204 -31.93 -12.18 -10.04
CA GLY A 204 -32.53 -11.80 -8.75
C GLY A 204 -33.46 -12.88 -8.20
N ALA A 205 -33.25 -13.31 -6.97
CA ALA A 205 -34.09 -14.31 -6.31
C ALA A 205 -35.54 -13.81 -6.18
N GLY A 206 -36.50 -14.60 -6.68
CA GLY A 206 -37.92 -14.23 -6.68
C GLY A 206 -38.22 -13.01 -7.58
N THR A 207 -37.50 -12.90 -8.70
CA THR A 207 -37.74 -11.93 -9.78
C THR A 207 -37.55 -12.64 -11.12
N ASP A 208 -38.11 -12.08 -12.19
CA ASP A 208 -37.83 -12.50 -13.57
C ASP A 208 -36.59 -11.80 -14.16
N LEU A 209 -35.71 -11.25 -13.30
CA LEU A 209 -34.51 -10.53 -13.72
C LEU A 209 -33.48 -11.49 -14.32
N LEU A 210 -33.14 -11.25 -15.58
CA LEU A 210 -31.97 -11.81 -16.24
C LEU A 210 -31.32 -10.70 -17.07
N LEU A 211 -30.20 -10.17 -16.59
CA LEU A 211 -29.38 -9.21 -17.31
C LEU A 211 -28.07 -9.87 -17.72
N ARG A 212 -27.71 -9.76 -19.00
CA ARG A 212 -26.41 -10.19 -19.50
C ARG A 212 -25.65 -8.97 -19.97
N ASN A 213 -24.42 -8.84 -19.52
CA ASN A 213 -23.55 -7.75 -19.90
C ASN A 213 -22.14 -8.24 -20.23
N LYS A 214 -21.48 -7.60 -21.19
CA LYS A 214 -20.12 -7.96 -21.58
C LYS A 214 -19.13 -7.21 -20.69
N ASP A 215 -18.16 -7.95 -20.15
CA ASP A 215 -16.96 -7.52 -19.41
C ASP A 215 -17.18 -6.78 -18.09
N ILE A 216 -18.21 -5.97 -17.94
CA ILE A 216 -18.31 -5.07 -16.80
C ILE A 216 -19.75 -4.86 -16.37
N LEU A 217 -19.99 -4.69 -15.07
CA LEU A 217 -21.30 -4.36 -14.53
C LEU A 217 -21.15 -3.43 -13.33
N TRP A 218 -21.65 -2.20 -13.44
CA TRP A 218 -21.70 -1.26 -12.34
C TRP A 218 -23.00 -1.37 -11.58
N VAL A 219 -22.90 -1.27 -10.27
CA VAL A 219 -24.03 -1.24 -9.36
C VAL A 219 -23.80 -0.09 -8.39
N ASP A 220 -24.58 0.97 -8.56
CA ASP A 220 -24.62 2.09 -7.63
C ASP A 220 -25.54 1.74 -6.45
N LEU A 221 -25.02 1.86 -5.23
CA LEU A 221 -25.77 1.57 -4.01
C LEU A 221 -26.46 2.82 -3.45
N GLY A 222 -26.18 3.99 -4.01
CA GLY A 222 -26.64 5.28 -3.50
C GLY A 222 -26.21 5.49 -2.05
N SER A 223 -27.17 5.86 -1.20
CA SER A 223 -26.93 6.05 0.25
C SER A 223 -27.04 4.77 1.08
N TYR A 224 -27.26 3.61 0.44
CA TYR A 224 -27.49 2.35 1.12
C TYR A 224 -26.24 1.49 1.17
N GLU A 225 -26.23 0.56 2.11
CA GLU A 225 -25.22 -0.48 2.19
C GLU A 225 -25.69 -1.76 1.48
N VAL A 226 -24.74 -2.57 1.06
CA VAL A 226 -24.95 -3.90 0.50
C VAL A 226 -24.20 -4.94 1.32
N LEU A 227 -24.88 -6.04 1.67
CA LEU A 227 -24.25 -7.21 2.25
C LEU A 227 -23.80 -8.14 1.12
N VAL A 228 -22.50 -8.29 0.91
CA VAL A 228 -21.92 -9.29 0.00
C VAL A 228 -21.65 -10.55 0.80
N LYS A 229 -22.12 -11.68 0.27
CA LYS A 229 -22.03 -12.97 0.94
C LYS A 229 -20.74 -13.70 0.59
N ASP A 230 -20.29 -14.53 1.52
CA ASP A 230 -19.25 -15.53 1.26
C ASP A 230 -17.91 -14.96 0.76
N VAL A 231 -17.56 -13.72 1.16
CA VAL A 231 -16.30 -13.08 0.78
C VAL A 231 -15.14 -13.86 1.41
N PRO A 232 -14.16 -14.33 0.62
CA PRO A 232 -12.97 -14.99 1.14
C PRO A 232 -12.22 -14.11 2.14
N THR A 233 -11.45 -14.75 3.00
CA THR A 233 -10.55 -14.11 3.97
C THR A 233 -9.15 -14.67 3.75
N GLU A 234 -8.12 -13.95 4.17
CA GLU A 234 -6.72 -14.42 4.11
C GLU A 234 -6.53 -15.80 4.77
N GLU A 235 -7.36 -16.15 5.77
CA GLU A 235 -7.34 -17.45 6.44
C GLU A 235 -8.02 -18.58 5.63
N GLY A 236 -8.48 -18.31 4.41
CA GLY A 236 -9.22 -19.25 3.56
C GLY A 236 -10.66 -19.51 4.00
N LYS A 237 -11.16 -18.79 5.01
CA LYS A 237 -12.57 -18.82 5.43
C LYS A 237 -13.41 -17.87 4.59
N LYS A 238 -14.73 -18.04 4.64
CA LYS A 238 -15.71 -17.13 4.02
C LYS A 238 -16.45 -16.35 5.10
N ALA A 239 -16.71 -15.08 4.83
CA ALA A 239 -17.48 -14.21 5.72
C ALA A 239 -18.35 -13.24 4.91
N ASP A 240 -19.53 -12.94 5.42
CA ASP A 240 -20.36 -11.87 4.86
C ASP A 240 -19.77 -10.51 5.25
N ARG A 241 -19.74 -9.57 4.31
CA ARG A 241 -19.17 -8.23 4.51
C ARG A 241 -20.10 -7.16 3.95
N THR A 242 -20.08 -5.99 4.57
CA THR A 242 -20.97 -4.87 4.23
C THR A 242 -20.18 -3.75 3.57
N TYR A 243 -20.67 -3.24 2.44
CA TYR A 243 -20.05 -2.17 1.66
C TYR A 243 -21.04 -1.06 1.34
N ASN A 244 -20.55 0.14 1.08
CA ASN A 244 -21.30 1.32 0.62
C ASN A 244 -20.67 1.90 -0.66
N GLY A 245 -21.26 2.96 -1.22
CA GLY A 245 -20.80 3.56 -2.47
C GLY A 245 -21.29 2.77 -3.68
N ALA A 246 -20.39 2.26 -4.51
CA ALA A 246 -20.73 1.42 -5.65
C ALA A 246 -19.91 0.12 -5.64
N ILE A 247 -20.43 -0.90 -6.31
CA ILE A 247 -19.66 -2.10 -6.63
C ILE A 247 -19.57 -2.27 -8.15
N ILE A 248 -18.42 -2.76 -8.59
CA ILE A 248 -18.14 -3.08 -9.98
C ILE A 248 -17.76 -4.54 -10.04
N LEU A 249 -18.39 -5.25 -10.98
CA LEU A 249 -18.03 -6.62 -11.30
C LEU A 249 -17.40 -6.65 -12.68
N SER A 250 -16.24 -7.28 -12.79
CA SER A 250 -15.46 -7.40 -14.03
C SER A 250 -14.66 -8.71 -14.02
N PRO A 251 -14.10 -9.17 -15.14
CA PRO A 251 -13.12 -10.24 -15.08
C PRO A 251 -11.83 -9.73 -14.41
N ASP A 252 -11.22 -10.58 -13.61
CA ASP A 252 -9.85 -10.42 -13.11
C ASP A 252 -8.83 -10.79 -14.20
N ARG A 253 -7.55 -10.82 -13.81
CA ARG A 253 -6.46 -11.10 -14.72
C ARG A 253 -6.53 -12.45 -15.43
N ASP A 254 -7.10 -13.45 -14.77
CA ASP A 254 -7.21 -14.83 -15.22
C ASP A 254 -8.56 -15.11 -15.91
N GLY A 255 -9.40 -14.08 -16.04
CA GLY A 255 -10.74 -14.18 -16.63
C GLY A 255 -11.79 -14.74 -15.67
N ALA A 256 -11.49 -14.84 -14.38
CA ALA A 256 -12.45 -15.16 -13.33
C ALA A 256 -13.09 -13.88 -12.77
N LEU A 257 -14.09 -13.99 -11.89
CA LEU A 257 -14.89 -12.85 -11.45
C LEU A 257 -14.15 -12.06 -10.37
N ASN A 258 -13.93 -10.77 -10.63
CA ASN A 258 -13.51 -9.76 -9.66
C ASN A 258 -14.73 -9.01 -9.11
N LEU A 259 -14.65 -8.64 -7.83
CA LEU A 259 -15.52 -7.64 -7.21
C LEU A 259 -14.66 -6.46 -6.72
N THR A 260 -14.95 -5.27 -7.22
CA THR A 260 -14.34 -4.02 -6.80
C THR A 260 -15.36 -3.14 -6.10
N ASN A 261 -15.01 -2.56 -4.95
CA ASN A 261 -15.81 -1.54 -4.29
C ASN A 261 -15.26 -0.15 -4.62
N VAL A 262 -16.10 0.73 -5.17
CA VAL A 262 -15.78 2.14 -5.41
C VAL A 262 -16.42 2.97 -4.33
N VAL A 263 -15.60 3.66 -3.55
CA VAL A 263 -16.02 4.24 -2.28
C VAL A 263 -15.20 5.48 -1.95
N PRO A 264 -15.79 6.52 -1.34
CA PRO A 264 -15.05 7.68 -0.88
C PRO A 264 -13.97 7.31 0.15
N VAL A 265 -12.82 7.98 0.10
CA VAL A 265 -11.68 7.67 0.98
C VAL A 265 -12.05 7.71 2.46
N GLU A 266 -12.88 8.66 2.91
CA GLU A 266 -13.31 8.74 4.32
C GLU A 266 -14.16 7.53 4.72
N SER A 267 -14.94 6.97 3.78
CA SER A 267 -15.70 5.74 4.03
C SER A 267 -14.79 4.51 4.15
N VAL A 268 -13.69 4.44 3.39
CA VAL A 268 -12.68 3.37 3.56
C VAL A 268 -12.05 3.43 4.94
N LEU A 269 -11.74 4.64 5.44
CA LEU A 269 -11.15 4.83 6.76
C LEU A 269 -12.04 4.30 7.90
N ARG A 270 -13.37 4.28 7.73
CA ARG A 270 -14.30 3.69 8.71
C ARG A 270 -14.12 2.18 8.86
N GLY A 271 -13.56 1.50 7.86
CA GLY A 271 -13.14 0.09 7.96
C GLY A 271 -11.69 -0.09 8.40
N VAL A 272 -10.79 0.78 7.95
CA VAL A 272 -9.34 0.67 8.19
C VAL A 272 -8.95 1.09 9.61
N VAL A 273 -9.32 2.30 10.05
CA VAL A 273 -8.89 2.84 11.35
C VAL A 273 -9.25 1.93 12.54
N PRO A 274 -10.49 1.41 12.68
CA PRO A 274 -10.82 0.49 13.78
C PRO A 274 -10.16 -0.89 13.65
N SER A 275 -9.66 -1.26 12.47
CA SER A 275 -8.89 -2.48 12.25
C SER A 275 -7.41 -2.31 12.62
N GLU A 276 -6.88 -1.09 12.54
CA GLU A 276 -5.48 -0.76 12.82
C GLU A 276 -5.21 -0.35 14.27
N MET A 277 -6.13 0.39 14.88
CA MET A 277 -5.99 0.88 16.25
C MET A 277 -7.26 0.62 17.05
N TYR A 278 -7.10 0.33 18.35
CA TYR A 278 -8.22 0.07 19.24
C TYR A 278 -9.23 1.22 19.22
N THR A 279 -10.52 0.91 19.10
CA THR A 279 -11.59 1.94 19.08
C THR A 279 -11.67 2.75 20.38
N THR A 280 -11.12 2.22 21.48
CA THR A 280 -11.00 2.88 22.79
C THR A 280 -9.75 3.74 22.93
N ALA A 281 -8.89 3.81 21.91
CA ALA A 281 -7.71 4.66 21.94
C ALA A 281 -8.10 6.15 22.11
N PRO A 282 -7.23 6.98 22.70
CA PRO A 282 -7.46 8.41 22.81
C PRO A 282 -7.74 9.07 21.45
N LEU A 283 -8.69 10.01 21.42
CA LEU A 283 -9.17 10.64 20.18
C LEU A 283 -8.03 11.24 19.35
N GLU A 284 -7.06 11.91 19.99
CA GLU A 284 -5.94 12.53 19.29
C GLU A 284 -5.03 11.49 18.61
N ALA A 285 -4.84 10.30 19.20
CA ALA A 285 -4.10 9.21 18.56
C ALA A 285 -4.88 8.62 17.37
N LEU A 286 -6.20 8.47 17.51
CA LEU A 286 -7.08 8.03 16.40
C LEU A 286 -7.04 9.02 15.23
N LYS A 287 -6.93 10.33 15.49
CA LYS A 287 -6.76 11.36 14.46
C LYS A 287 -5.45 11.18 13.69
N VAL A 288 -4.34 10.91 14.39
CA VAL A 288 -3.05 10.63 13.74
C VAL A 288 -3.14 9.38 12.87
N GLN A 289 -3.75 8.30 13.37
CA GLN A 289 -3.97 7.08 12.60
C GLN A 289 -4.82 7.33 11.34
N ALA A 290 -5.88 8.14 11.45
CA ALA A 290 -6.72 8.50 10.31
C ALA A 290 -5.94 9.28 9.23
N ILE A 291 -5.13 10.27 9.63
CA ILE A 291 -4.28 11.05 8.72
C ILE A 291 -3.25 10.16 8.01
N ALA A 292 -2.57 9.28 8.76
CA ALA A 292 -1.58 8.35 8.21
C ALA A 292 -2.22 7.35 7.23
N ALA A 293 -3.34 6.74 7.61
CA ALA A 293 -4.06 5.82 6.74
C ALA A 293 -4.56 6.53 5.45
N ARG A 294 -5.10 7.75 5.57
CA ARG A 294 -5.58 8.55 4.43
C ARG A 294 -4.49 8.84 3.42
N GLY A 295 -3.34 9.32 3.90
CA GLY A 295 -2.17 9.59 3.04
C GLY A 295 -1.72 8.32 2.32
N THR A 296 -1.67 7.20 3.02
CA THR A 296 -1.27 5.90 2.46
C THR A 296 -2.22 5.41 1.36
N LEU A 297 -3.54 5.55 1.56
CA LEU A 297 -4.53 5.15 0.55
C LEU A 297 -4.36 5.95 -0.75
N ILE A 298 -4.11 7.26 -0.63
CA ILE A 298 -4.00 8.14 -1.81
C ILE A 298 -2.63 8.02 -2.48
N SER A 299 -1.54 7.86 -1.73
CA SER A 299 -0.19 7.75 -2.28
C SER A 299 0.01 6.49 -3.13
N GLN A 300 -0.80 5.45 -2.90
CA GLN A 300 -0.75 4.20 -3.65
C GLN A 300 -1.50 4.25 -4.99
N ILE A 301 -2.30 5.30 -5.22
CA ILE A 301 -3.04 5.47 -6.48
C ILE A 301 -2.05 5.71 -7.62
N GLY A 302 -2.10 4.83 -8.63
CA GLY A 302 -1.23 4.88 -9.81
C GLY A 302 0.17 4.31 -9.61
N SER A 303 0.50 3.76 -8.44
CA SER A 303 1.76 3.05 -8.19
C SER A 303 1.57 1.55 -7.91
N ARG A 304 0.36 1.15 -7.52
CA ARG A 304 0.00 -0.25 -7.28
C ARG A 304 -1.14 -0.70 -8.18
N HIS A 305 -1.24 -2.01 -8.35
CA HIS A 305 -2.36 -2.64 -9.04
C HIS A 305 -2.58 -2.12 -10.47
N MET A 306 -1.50 -1.70 -11.14
CA MET A 306 -1.53 -1.11 -12.49
C MET A 306 -2.03 -2.07 -13.58
N ALA A 307 -2.00 -3.37 -13.29
CA ALA A 307 -2.47 -4.43 -14.16
C ALA A 307 -3.77 -5.08 -13.64
N ASP A 308 -4.44 -4.44 -12.69
CA ASP A 308 -5.69 -4.91 -12.08
C ASP A 308 -6.80 -3.85 -12.30
N PRO A 309 -8.10 -4.22 -12.23
CA PRO A 309 -9.21 -3.28 -12.44
C PRO A 309 -9.50 -2.36 -11.24
N TYR A 310 -8.58 -2.28 -10.27
CA TYR A 310 -8.71 -1.55 -9.02
C TYR A 310 -7.38 -0.90 -8.60
N ASN A 311 -7.41 0.05 -7.67
CA ASN A 311 -6.23 0.80 -7.24
C ASN A 311 -5.58 0.22 -5.98
N LEU A 312 -6.38 -0.42 -5.13
CA LEU A 312 -5.97 -0.94 -3.82
C LEU A 312 -6.58 -2.34 -3.62
N CYS A 313 -5.91 -3.23 -2.89
CA CYS A 313 -6.53 -4.48 -2.41
C CYS A 313 -6.98 -4.35 -0.94
N ASP A 314 -7.80 -5.29 -0.48
CA ASP A 314 -8.32 -5.35 0.90
C ASP A 314 -7.38 -6.03 1.92
N GLU A 315 -6.15 -6.35 1.50
CA GLU A 315 -5.14 -7.08 2.28
C GLU A 315 -4.13 -6.15 2.96
N GLN A 316 -3.31 -6.73 3.86
CA GLN A 316 -2.19 -6.02 4.50
C GLN A 316 -1.20 -5.40 3.53
N HIS A 317 -1.14 -5.89 2.28
CA HIS A 317 -0.31 -5.33 1.23
C HIS A 317 -0.63 -3.86 0.95
N CYS A 318 -1.91 -3.49 0.90
CA CYS A 318 -2.37 -2.11 0.68
C CYS A 318 -2.83 -1.48 1.99
N GLN A 319 -4.04 -1.84 2.44
CA GLN A 319 -4.62 -1.53 3.74
C GLN A 319 -5.75 -2.54 4.01
N VAL A 320 -5.85 -3.07 5.23
CA VAL A 320 -6.89 -4.06 5.55
C VAL A 320 -8.27 -3.39 5.53
N PHE A 321 -9.07 -3.65 4.50
CA PHE A 321 -10.41 -3.09 4.33
C PHE A 321 -11.49 -4.17 4.26
N LYS A 322 -12.08 -4.51 5.40
CA LYS A 322 -13.12 -5.55 5.49
C LYS A 322 -14.55 -5.02 5.26
N GLY A 323 -14.67 -3.86 4.62
CA GLY A 323 -15.93 -3.12 4.47
C GLY A 323 -16.23 -2.21 5.66
N VAL A 324 -17.43 -1.65 5.68
CA VAL A 324 -17.86 -0.63 6.68
C VAL A 324 -18.46 -1.23 7.96
N GLY A 325 -18.53 -2.56 8.06
CA GLY A 325 -19.10 -3.25 9.23
C GLY A 325 -18.31 -3.04 10.54
N ALA A 326 -17.06 -2.56 10.46
CA ALA A 326 -16.22 -2.24 11.62
C ALA A 326 -16.37 -0.79 12.11
N ALA A 327 -17.24 0.01 11.49
CA ALA A 327 -17.43 1.42 11.85
C ALA A 327 -17.73 1.61 13.34
N ASN A 328 -17.21 2.70 13.91
CA ASN A 328 -17.31 2.97 15.34
C ASN A 328 -17.35 4.48 15.61
N ASP A 329 -18.24 4.92 16.50
CA ASP A 329 -18.42 6.35 16.80
C ASP A 329 -17.13 7.09 17.20
N SER A 330 -16.20 6.42 17.89
CA SER A 330 -14.93 7.03 18.33
C SER A 330 -13.99 7.27 17.15
N THR A 331 -13.83 6.25 16.29
CA THR A 331 -12.99 6.35 15.09
C THR A 331 -13.64 7.27 14.06
N ASP A 332 -14.96 7.21 13.89
CA ASP A 332 -15.70 8.07 12.95
C ASP A 332 -15.58 9.56 13.34
N LYS A 333 -15.56 9.89 14.64
CA LYS A 333 -15.25 11.25 15.12
C LYS A 333 -13.83 11.69 14.79
N ALA A 334 -12.85 10.79 14.87
CA ALA A 334 -11.46 11.09 14.54
C ALA A 334 -11.28 11.31 13.02
N ILE A 335 -11.90 10.45 12.22
CA ILE A 335 -11.94 10.54 10.75
C ILE A 335 -12.56 11.87 10.33
N ALA A 336 -13.78 12.17 10.81
CA ALA A 336 -14.47 13.43 10.51
C ALA A 336 -13.69 14.66 11.00
N GLY A 337 -13.06 14.57 12.18
CA GLY A 337 -12.24 15.65 12.75
C GLY A 337 -10.94 15.92 12.01
N THR A 338 -10.54 15.05 11.08
CA THR A 338 -9.32 15.16 10.25
C THR A 338 -9.62 15.02 8.77
N ARG A 339 -10.87 15.26 8.36
CA ARG A 339 -11.31 15.09 6.98
C ARG A 339 -10.38 15.84 6.02
N GLY A 340 -9.94 15.15 4.97
CA GLY A 340 -9.06 15.71 3.94
C GLY A 340 -7.64 16.06 4.42
N GLN A 341 -7.25 15.80 5.67
CA GLN A 341 -5.92 16.10 6.18
C GLN A 341 -4.91 15.01 5.83
N ILE A 342 -3.81 15.40 5.17
CA ILE A 342 -2.75 14.54 4.66
C ILE A 342 -1.37 15.19 4.90
N LEU A 343 -0.35 14.38 5.16
CA LEU A 343 1.03 14.82 5.28
C LEU A 343 1.75 14.84 3.92
N PHE A 344 2.57 15.87 3.70
CA PHE A 344 3.36 16.05 2.48
C PHE A 344 4.86 16.09 2.78
N GLY A 345 5.63 15.35 2.00
CA GLY A 345 7.10 15.44 1.91
C GLY A 345 7.49 16.14 0.63
N GLY A 346 7.65 17.47 0.68
CA GLY A 346 7.85 18.28 -0.52
C GLY A 346 6.60 18.28 -1.43
N THR A 347 6.73 17.80 -2.67
CA THR A 347 5.65 17.69 -3.66
C THR A 347 4.95 16.33 -3.66
N ARG A 348 5.42 15.37 -2.84
CA ARG A 348 4.82 14.03 -2.72
C ARG A 348 4.00 13.95 -1.44
N ILE A 349 3.00 13.07 -1.43
CA ILE A 349 2.36 12.65 -0.18
C ILE A 349 3.41 11.91 0.64
N ALA A 350 3.52 12.26 1.92
CA ALA A 350 4.50 11.65 2.81
C ALA A 350 4.18 10.18 3.04
N GLU A 351 5.19 9.31 3.04
CA GLU A 351 4.99 7.93 3.46
C GLU A 351 4.84 7.87 4.99
N THR A 352 3.63 7.57 5.46
CA THR A 352 3.29 7.58 6.89
C THR A 352 3.25 6.17 7.46
N TYR A 353 4.39 5.48 7.51
CA TYR A 353 4.48 4.15 8.11
C TYR A 353 4.18 4.19 9.61
N TYR A 354 3.64 3.10 10.15
CA TYR A 354 3.35 2.97 11.57
C TYR A 354 3.48 1.52 12.04
N SER A 355 3.82 1.33 13.30
CA SER A 355 3.92 0.01 13.92
C SER A 355 3.41 0.01 15.36
N SER A 356 3.09 -1.18 15.87
CA SER A 356 2.45 -1.34 17.18
C SER A 356 3.27 -0.73 18.33
N ASN A 357 4.54 -1.11 18.44
CA ASN A 357 5.42 -0.63 19.51
C ASN A 357 6.86 -0.52 18.99
N CYS A 358 7.51 0.64 19.11
CA CYS A 358 8.87 0.83 18.61
C CYS A 358 9.95 0.26 19.55
N GLY A 359 9.61 -0.13 20.78
CA GLY A 359 10.60 -0.59 21.77
C GLY A 359 11.44 0.55 22.35
N GLY A 360 10.97 1.79 22.24
CA GLY A 360 11.64 3.00 22.73
C GLY A 360 12.52 3.69 21.70
N LEU A 361 12.71 3.09 20.52
CA LEU A 361 13.55 3.63 19.44
C LEU A 361 12.84 3.40 18.08
N SER A 362 12.57 4.48 17.36
CA SER A 362 12.14 4.40 15.96
C SER A 362 13.31 4.03 15.04
N GLU A 363 13.03 3.77 13.77
CA GLU A 363 14.03 3.40 12.75
C GLU A 363 13.81 4.17 11.44
N THR A 364 14.83 4.21 10.59
CA THR A 364 14.73 4.78 9.23
C THR A 364 14.14 3.79 8.23
N ALA A 365 13.47 4.30 7.19
CA ALA A 365 12.93 3.48 6.10
C ALA A 365 14.03 2.79 5.27
N ASP A 366 15.18 3.45 5.10
CA ASP A 366 16.35 2.91 4.40
C ASP A 366 16.90 1.66 5.10
N SER A 367 17.10 1.71 6.42
CA SER A 367 17.63 0.55 7.14
C SER A 367 16.69 -0.67 7.07
N VAL A 368 15.38 -0.43 7.17
CA VAL A 368 14.39 -1.52 7.21
C VAL A 368 14.13 -2.11 5.82
N TRP A 369 14.01 -1.27 4.80
CA TRP A 369 13.50 -1.64 3.47
C TRP A 369 14.42 -1.25 2.30
N GLY A 370 15.49 -0.49 2.54
CA GLY A 370 16.36 0.04 1.47
C GLY A 370 15.71 1.11 0.62
N LEU A 371 14.74 1.80 1.22
CA LEU A 371 14.08 2.93 0.58
C LEU A 371 14.95 4.16 0.73
N GLN A 372 14.83 5.08 -0.24
CA GLN A 372 15.48 6.38 -0.15
C GLN A 372 15.17 7.07 1.19
N GLU A 373 16.19 7.68 1.78
CA GLU A 373 16.02 8.49 3.00
C GLU A 373 14.95 9.56 2.80
N ARG A 374 14.03 9.63 3.76
CA ARG A 374 13.00 10.65 3.83
C ARG A 374 13.28 11.52 5.04
N GLY A 375 13.36 12.84 4.83
CA GLY A 375 13.57 13.83 5.89
C GLY A 375 12.42 14.00 6.89
N TYR A 376 11.54 13.01 6.98
CA TYR A 376 10.45 12.91 7.95
C TYR A 376 10.30 11.50 8.53
N LEU A 377 11.24 10.59 8.25
CA LEU A 377 11.26 9.23 8.79
C LEU A 377 12.63 8.97 9.46
N HIS A 378 12.80 9.59 10.62
CA HIS A 378 14.05 9.55 11.38
C HIS A 378 14.02 8.50 12.49
N ALA A 379 15.19 7.93 12.78
CA ALA A 379 15.40 7.17 14.00
C ALA A 379 15.63 8.12 15.18
N HIS A 380 14.84 7.97 16.23
CA HIS A 380 14.92 8.77 17.46
C HIS A 380 14.39 7.95 18.64
N ALA A 381 14.73 8.36 19.87
CA ALA A 381 14.13 7.78 21.06
C ALA A 381 12.68 8.26 21.21
N ASP A 382 11.77 7.36 21.58
CA ASP A 382 10.34 7.65 21.74
C ASP A 382 10.06 8.44 23.04
N GLN A 383 10.58 9.67 23.06
CA GLN A 383 10.60 10.61 24.18
C GLN A 383 10.52 12.05 23.63
N ALA A 384 9.88 12.95 24.37
CA ALA A 384 9.81 14.36 24.00
C ALA A 384 11.20 14.99 23.82
N GLY A 385 11.46 15.58 22.66
CA GLY A 385 12.68 16.33 22.38
C GLY A 385 13.95 15.47 22.28
N ALA A 386 13.81 14.15 22.10
CA ALA A 386 14.95 13.31 21.79
C ALA A 386 15.58 13.72 20.46
N PRO A 387 16.92 13.83 20.37
CA PRO A 387 17.57 14.10 19.10
C PRO A 387 17.46 12.90 18.17
N ASP A 388 17.48 13.18 16.87
CA ASP A 388 17.64 12.16 15.86
C ASP A 388 18.97 11.43 16.02
N ARG A 389 18.94 10.16 15.65
CA ARG A 389 20.08 9.26 15.65
C ARG A 389 20.42 8.91 14.20
N SER A 390 21.62 9.28 13.77
CA SER A 390 22.13 8.96 12.43
C SER A 390 23.03 7.73 12.40
N GLU A 391 23.60 7.34 13.55
CA GLU A 391 24.57 6.25 13.65
C GLU A 391 24.02 5.07 14.46
N PRO A 392 24.27 3.81 14.03
CA PRO A 392 23.84 2.61 14.75
C PRO A 392 24.51 2.49 16.14
N PRO A 393 23.82 1.91 17.13
CA PRO A 393 24.43 1.56 18.42
C PRO A 393 25.48 0.47 18.28
N SER A 394 26.51 0.52 19.13
CA SER A 394 27.31 -0.67 19.38
C SER A 394 26.47 -1.76 20.07
N GLU A 395 26.84 -3.03 19.90
CA GLU A 395 26.17 -4.16 20.58
C GLU A 395 26.07 -3.97 22.10
N LYS A 396 27.10 -3.38 22.72
CA LYS A 396 27.12 -3.15 24.16
C LYS A 396 26.14 -2.06 24.59
N GLU A 397 26.05 -0.97 23.83
CA GLU A 397 25.09 0.11 24.09
C GLU A 397 23.67 -0.42 23.94
N LEU A 398 23.37 -1.10 22.82
CA LEU A 398 22.05 -1.65 22.58
C LEU A 398 21.66 -2.69 23.64
N ALA A 399 22.57 -3.60 24.01
CA ALA A 399 22.31 -4.57 25.08
C ALA A 399 21.99 -3.88 26.42
N THR A 400 22.65 -2.76 26.70
CA THR A 400 22.38 -1.96 27.91
C THR A 400 21.00 -1.30 27.83
N GLU A 401 20.66 -0.70 26.69
CA GLU A 401 19.35 -0.06 26.45
C GLU A 401 18.20 -1.07 26.50
N LEU A 402 18.38 -2.27 25.93
CA LEU A 402 17.36 -3.32 25.92
C LEU A 402 17.16 -3.98 27.28
N ARG A 403 18.23 -4.13 28.07
CA ARG A 403 18.13 -4.63 29.46
C ARG A 403 17.69 -3.54 30.44
N SER A 404 17.63 -2.30 30.00
CA SER A 404 17.06 -1.19 30.76
C SER A 404 15.59 -0.96 30.41
N GLU A 405 14.88 -0.25 31.30
CA GLU A 405 13.50 0.19 31.09
C GLU A 405 13.46 1.72 31.01
N PRO A 406 13.91 2.33 29.88
CA PRO A 406 13.89 3.77 29.76
C PRO A 406 12.45 4.28 29.78
N LYS A 407 12.25 5.49 30.31
CA LYS A 407 10.96 6.17 30.21
C LYS A 407 10.72 6.48 28.73
N SER A 408 9.79 5.82 28.07
CA SER A 408 9.41 6.09 26.67
C SER A 408 7.90 6.15 26.59
N PHE A 409 7.34 6.88 25.63
CA PHE A 409 5.88 6.93 25.46
C PHE A 409 5.30 5.52 25.22
N CYS A 410 6.02 4.67 24.48
CA CYS A 410 5.61 3.29 24.22
C CYS A 410 5.92 2.30 25.36
N ASN A 411 6.59 2.73 26.44
CA ASN A 411 6.82 1.93 27.65
C ASN A 411 5.63 2.08 28.62
N THR A 412 4.48 1.57 28.22
CA THR A 412 3.25 1.58 29.01
C THR A 412 2.54 0.23 28.96
N GLN A 413 1.87 -0.12 30.05
CA GLN A 413 1.02 -1.32 30.11
C GLN A 413 -0.46 -1.02 29.84
N GLU A 414 -0.84 0.25 29.69
CA GLU A 414 -2.24 0.65 29.46
C GLU A 414 -2.72 0.25 28.05
N TYR A 415 -1.86 0.41 27.04
CA TYR A 415 -2.22 0.22 25.63
C TYR A 415 -1.44 -0.88 24.92
N SER A 416 -0.41 -1.43 25.56
CA SER A 416 0.39 -2.51 24.99
C SER A 416 0.81 -3.48 26.08
N SER A 417 0.97 -4.76 25.71
CA SER A 417 1.61 -5.69 26.62
C SER A 417 3.05 -5.23 26.87
N GLY A 418 3.52 -5.25 28.13
CA GLY A 418 4.94 -5.02 28.42
C GLY A 418 5.87 -5.94 27.61
N LYS A 419 5.36 -7.13 27.23
CA LYS A 419 6.04 -8.08 26.33
C LYS A 419 6.28 -7.54 24.91
N ASN A 420 5.64 -6.45 24.51
CA ASN A 420 5.89 -5.79 23.23
C ASN A 420 6.99 -4.74 23.38
N PHE A 421 7.12 -4.08 24.54
CA PHE A 421 8.18 -3.11 24.78
C PHE A 421 9.54 -3.80 24.98
N ARG A 422 9.57 -4.90 25.74
CA ARG A 422 10.72 -5.80 25.91
C ARG A 422 10.28 -7.25 25.83
N TRP A 423 11.07 -8.09 25.17
CA TRP A 423 10.80 -9.50 25.03
C TRP A 423 12.08 -10.31 25.04
N GLU A 424 11.96 -11.56 25.47
CA GLU A 424 13.01 -12.56 25.34
C GLU A 424 12.47 -13.72 24.51
N LYS A 425 13.34 -14.31 23.67
CA LYS A 425 13.06 -15.57 22.99
C LYS A 425 14.30 -16.44 23.04
N GLU A 426 14.10 -17.69 23.41
CA GLU A 426 15.17 -18.67 23.53
C GLU A 426 14.93 -19.81 22.54
N PHE A 427 16.02 -20.32 21.97
CA PHE A 427 16.05 -21.58 21.23
C PHE A 427 17.18 -22.46 21.77
N SER A 428 16.90 -23.74 21.98
CA SER A 428 17.95 -24.76 22.00
C SER A 428 18.58 -24.90 20.61
N ALA A 429 19.76 -25.52 20.52
CA ALA A 429 20.42 -25.77 19.23
C ALA A 429 19.52 -26.50 18.23
N ALA A 430 18.79 -27.54 18.68
CA ALA A 430 17.88 -28.29 17.82
C ALA A 430 16.68 -27.45 17.34
N GLU A 431 16.15 -26.57 18.19
CA GLU A 431 15.06 -25.66 17.79
C GLU A 431 15.56 -24.57 16.83
N MET A 432 16.79 -24.11 17.01
CA MET A 432 17.44 -23.15 16.10
C MET A 432 17.62 -23.77 14.71
N ASP A 433 18.15 -24.98 14.62
CA ASP A 433 18.26 -25.73 13.37
C ASP A 433 16.89 -25.88 12.70
N ALA A 434 15.87 -26.30 13.47
CA ALA A 434 14.53 -26.53 12.95
C ALA A 434 13.84 -25.24 12.48
N VAL A 435 14.07 -24.09 13.12
CA VAL A 435 13.44 -22.83 12.72
C VAL A 435 14.13 -22.24 11.49
N VAL A 436 15.46 -22.25 11.44
CA VAL A 436 16.24 -21.74 10.31
C VAL A 436 16.04 -22.60 9.06
N ALA A 437 15.96 -23.92 9.21
CA ALA A 437 15.76 -24.84 8.09
C ALA A 437 14.46 -24.60 7.31
N LYS A 438 13.45 -23.92 7.90
CA LYS A 438 12.23 -23.52 7.19
C LYS A 438 12.49 -22.48 6.09
N LYS A 439 13.61 -21.76 6.16
CA LYS A 439 13.99 -20.70 5.22
C LYS A 439 15.32 -20.96 4.52
N ALA A 440 16.21 -21.74 5.13
CA ALA A 440 17.52 -22.08 4.59
C ALA A 440 17.97 -23.46 5.07
N ALA A 441 17.38 -24.52 4.51
CA ALA A 441 17.68 -25.91 4.86
C ALA A 441 19.13 -26.31 4.54
N GLU A 442 19.75 -25.65 3.56
CA GLU A 442 21.13 -25.85 3.13
C GLU A 442 22.18 -25.53 4.20
N LEU A 443 21.84 -24.70 5.20
CA LEU A 443 22.76 -24.34 6.29
C LEU A 443 23.11 -25.55 7.17
N GLY A 444 22.20 -26.53 7.32
CA GLY A 444 22.39 -27.65 8.24
C GLY A 444 22.33 -27.21 9.70
N HIS A 445 23.29 -27.67 10.51
CA HIS A 445 23.37 -27.28 11.93
C HIS A 445 23.92 -25.86 12.07
N VAL A 446 23.23 -25.00 12.82
CA VAL A 446 23.66 -23.62 13.05
C VAL A 446 24.83 -23.61 14.02
N GLU A 447 26.00 -23.19 13.53
CA GLU A 447 27.26 -23.14 14.28
C GLU A 447 27.54 -21.75 14.85
N ASP A 448 27.13 -20.70 14.14
CA ASP A 448 27.25 -19.32 14.57
C ASP A 448 26.26 -18.38 13.88
N ILE A 449 26.00 -17.24 14.51
CA ILE A 449 25.21 -16.14 13.94
C ILE A 449 25.92 -14.84 14.30
N THR A 450 26.33 -14.09 13.29
CA THR A 450 26.97 -12.78 13.45
C THR A 450 26.08 -11.69 12.88
N ILE A 451 25.76 -10.69 13.70
CA ILE A 451 25.07 -9.48 13.24
C ILE A 451 26.12 -8.58 12.59
N SER A 452 25.98 -8.33 11.29
CA SER A 452 26.96 -7.58 10.50
C SER A 452 26.57 -6.11 10.36
N GLU A 453 25.28 -5.79 10.27
CA GLU A 453 24.81 -4.40 10.17
C GLU A 453 23.51 -4.14 10.93
N ARG A 454 23.37 -2.89 11.37
CA ARG A 454 22.18 -2.36 12.04
C ARG A 454 21.83 -0.98 11.51
N GLY A 455 20.55 -0.65 11.63
CA GLY A 455 20.07 0.71 11.48
C GLY A 455 20.42 1.60 12.67
N PRO A 456 20.29 2.93 12.50
CA PRO A 456 20.46 3.90 13.59
C PRO A 456 19.56 3.60 14.80
N GLY A 457 18.34 3.10 14.61
CA GLY A 457 17.44 2.65 15.67
C GLY A 457 17.83 1.33 16.34
N GLY A 458 18.90 0.68 15.88
CA GLY A 458 19.44 -0.57 16.42
C GLY A 458 18.80 -1.84 15.86
N ARG A 459 17.89 -1.74 14.88
CA ARG A 459 17.32 -2.93 14.24
C ARG A 459 18.36 -3.60 13.34
N VAL A 460 18.41 -4.93 13.38
CA VAL A 460 19.29 -5.71 12.50
C VAL A 460 18.79 -5.60 11.06
N SER A 461 19.60 -4.97 10.21
CA SER A 461 19.38 -4.92 8.78
C SER A 461 20.10 -6.08 8.07
N LYS A 462 21.18 -6.62 8.67
CA LYS A 462 22.00 -7.66 8.07
C LYS A 462 22.63 -8.59 9.10
N LEU A 463 22.61 -9.89 8.82
CA LEU A 463 23.31 -10.90 9.61
C LEU A 463 23.85 -12.02 8.72
N VAL A 464 24.84 -12.73 9.24
CA VAL A 464 25.43 -13.92 8.63
C VAL A 464 25.17 -15.12 9.53
N VAL A 465 24.60 -16.19 8.98
CA VAL A 465 24.46 -17.48 9.64
C VAL A 465 25.49 -18.44 9.08
N VAL A 466 26.32 -18.98 9.97
CA VAL A 466 27.28 -20.04 9.66
C VAL A 466 26.65 -21.35 10.09
N GLY A 467 26.42 -22.24 9.12
CA GLY A 467 25.97 -23.59 9.38
C GLY A 467 26.97 -24.64 8.88
N SER A 468 26.80 -25.88 9.33
CA SER A 468 27.67 -27.00 8.98
C SER A 468 27.72 -27.31 7.47
N GLY A 469 26.71 -26.90 6.72
CA GLY A 469 26.60 -27.13 5.27
C GLY A 469 26.94 -25.91 4.40
N ALA A 470 26.64 -24.70 4.89
CA ALA A 470 26.83 -23.46 4.15
C ALA A 470 26.95 -22.27 5.11
N THR A 471 27.45 -21.15 4.60
CA THR A 471 27.34 -19.83 5.24
C THR A 471 26.46 -18.95 4.37
N LYS A 472 25.49 -18.28 4.97
CA LYS A 472 24.53 -17.44 4.23
C LYS A 472 24.29 -16.13 4.95
N GLU A 473 24.17 -15.10 4.15
CA GLU A 473 23.83 -13.76 4.58
C GLU A 473 22.32 -13.52 4.41
N PHE A 474 21.74 -12.79 5.36
CA PHE A 474 20.34 -12.42 5.35
C PHE A 474 20.22 -10.91 5.56
N GLU A 475 19.54 -10.25 4.63
CA GLU A 475 19.31 -8.81 4.63
C GLU A 475 17.84 -8.48 4.83
N ARG A 476 17.57 -7.24 5.27
CA ARG A 476 16.25 -6.65 5.57
C ARG A 476 15.60 -7.15 6.86
N GLU A 477 14.94 -6.23 7.54
CA GLU A 477 14.34 -6.40 8.88
C GLU A 477 13.35 -7.58 8.92
N LEU A 478 12.47 -7.66 7.92
CA LEU A 478 11.41 -8.67 7.87
C LEU A 478 11.96 -10.07 7.60
N THR A 479 12.97 -10.20 6.75
CA THR A 479 13.65 -11.47 6.45
C THR A 479 14.34 -12.00 7.69
N VAL A 480 15.08 -11.14 8.41
CA VAL A 480 15.71 -11.46 9.70
C VAL A 480 14.68 -11.99 10.70
N ARG A 481 13.53 -11.32 10.84
CA ARG A 481 12.46 -11.79 11.74
C ARG A 481 11.87 -13.13 11.31
N LYS A 482 11.58 -13.30 10.02
CA LYS A 482 11.00 -14.52 9.46
C LYS A 482 11.94 -15.72 9.58
N LEU A 483 13.26 -15.51 9.50
CA LEU A 483 14.29 -16.54 9.66
C LEU A 483 14.16 -17.25 11.02
N PHE A 484 13.93 -16.50 12.10
CA PHE A 484 13.81 -17.05 13.46
C PHE A 484 12.35 -17.28 13.89
N GLY A 485 11.50 -17.63 12.92
CA GLY A 485 10.11 -18.01 13.16
C GLY A 485 9.21 -16.85 13.57
N GLY A 486 9.46 -15.66 13.02
CA GLY A 486 8.64 -14.46 13.22
C GLY A 486 8.91 -13.78 14.56
N LEU A 487 10.12 -13.27 14.76
CA LEU A 487 10.40 -12.37 15.90
C LEU A 487 9.49 -11.13 15.85
N LYS A 488 9.20 -10.55 17.02
CA LYS A 488 8.33 -9.37 17.11
C LYS A 488 8.92 -8.17 16.37
N SER A 489 10.23 -8.01 16.42
CA SER A 489 11.01 -6.98 15.71
C SER A 489 12.42 -7.53 15.43
N ALA A 490 13.19 -6.84 14.59
CA ALA A 490 14.64 -7.06 14.47
C ALA A 490 15.45 -6.20 15.47
N LEU A 491 14.81 -5.56 16.45
CA LEU A 491 15.48 -4.82 17.51
C LEU A 491 15.83 -5.79 18.65
N PHE A 492 16.98 -6.47 18.52
CA PHE A 492 17.45 -7.42 19.52
C PHE A 492 18.98 -7.50 19.58
N VAL A 493 19.48 -8.04 20.69
CA VAL A 493 20.82 -8.60 20.83
C VAL A 493 20.74 -10.12 20.97
N LEU A 494 21.76 -10.81 20.47
CA LEU A 494 21.84 -12.26 20.48
C LEU A 494 23.02 -12.73 21.34
N THR A 495 22.73 -13.61 22.31
CA THR A 495 23.74 -14.33 23.07
C THR A 495 23.71 -15.80 22.70
N ILE A 496 24.85 -16.33 22.23
CA ILE A 496 25.02 -17.76 21.94
C ILE A 496 25.82 -18.40 23.07
N GLU A 497 25.16 -19.20 23.89
CA GLU A 497 25.85 -20.00 24.90
C GLU A 497 26.39 -21.28 24.26
N ARG A 498 27.67 -21.52 24.45
CA ARG A 498 28.37 -22.67 23.87
C ARG A 498 28.70 -23.70 24.96
N ASP A 499 28.73 -24.97 24.58
CA ASP A 499 29.19 -26.04 25.45
C ASP A 499 30.74 -26.08 25.56
N LYS A 500 31.26 -27.10 26.24
CA LYS A 500 32.71 -27.25 26.46
C LYS A 500 33.50 -27.51 25.18
N ASP A 501 32.83 -28.00 24.13
CA ASP A 501 33.42 -28.28 22.83
C ASP A 501 33.25 -27.10 21.86
N GLY A 502 32.72 -25.97 22.36
CA GLY A 502 32.49 -24.75 21.58
C GLY A 502 31.23 -24.79 20.71
N LYS A 503 30.41 -25.84 20.81
CA LYS A 503 29.18 -25.96 20.01
C LYS A 503 28.06 -25.14 20.63
N PRO A 504 27.20 -24.48 19.82
CA PRO A 504 26.03 -23.79 20.35
C PRO A 504 25.13 -24.74 21.13
N LYS A 505 24.74 -24.30 22.32
CA LYS A 505 23.80 -25.00 23.19
C LYS A 505 22.47 -24.26 23.27
N ARG A 506 22.53 -22.93 23.37
CA ARG A 506 21.38 -22.04 23.59
C ARG A 506 21.58 -20.72 22.85
N PHE A 507 20.53 -20.24 22.20
CA PHE A 507 20.47 -18.95 21.53
C PHE A 507 19.44 -18.09 22.26
N LEU A 508 19.89 -17.03 22.92
CA LEU A 508 19.05 -16.10 23.67
C LEU A 508 18.95 -14.78 22.92
N PHE A 509 17.74 -14.44 22.50
CA PHE A 509 17.38 -13.16 21.93
C PHE A 509 16.76 -12.29 23.02
N GLU A 510 17.37 -11.15 23.29
CA GLU A 510 16.81 -10.10 24.15
C GLU A 510 16.48 -8.93 23.24
N GLY A 511 15.20 -8.56 23.14
CA GLY A 511 14.73 -7.58 22.18
C GLY A 511 13.65 -6.66 22.71
N GLY A 512 13.23 -5.73 21.85
CA GLY A 512 12.20 -4.75 22.17
C GLY A 512 11.36 -4.37 20.96
N GLY A 513 10.17 -3.84 21.20
CA GLY A 513 9.23 -3.45 20.16
C GLY A 513 8.50 -4.61 19.47
N PHE A 514 7.51 -4.24 18.67
CA PHE A 514 6.71 -5.11 17.83
C PHE A 514 6.37 -4.36 16.52
N GLY A 515 6.97 -4.82 15.43
CA GLY A 515 6.89 -4.22 14.10
C GLY A 515 8.21 -3.55 13.68
N HIS A 516 8.16 -2.91 12.51
CA HIS A 516 9.35 -2.36 11.84
C HIS A 516 9.94 -1.11 12.51
N GLY A 517 9.18 -0.38 13.34
CA GLY A 517 9.67 0.79 14.07
C GLY A 517 9.83 2.08 13.28
N VAL A 518 9.68 2.04 11.96
CA VAL A 518 9.65 3.25 11.10
C VAL A 518 8.36 4.05 11.31
N GLY A 519 8.49 5.38 11.44
CA GLY A 519 7.37 6.31 11.57
C GLY A 519 6.67 6.22 12.93
N MET A 520 5.33 6.26 12.92
CA MET A 520 4.55 6.34 14.17
C MET A 520 4.59 5.04 14.98
N CYS A 521 4.94 5.16 16.26
CA CYS A 521 4.64 4.14 17.25
C CYS A 521 3.20 4.30 17.75
N GLN A 522 2.32 3.34 17.44
CA GLN A 522 0.91 3.41 17.86
C GLN A 522 0.75 3.46 19.39
N THR A 523 1.52 2.63 20.12
CA THR A 523 1.53 2.67 21.60
C THR A 523 1.98 4.04 22.11
N GLY A 524 3.04 4.62 21.54
CA GLY A 524 3.56 5.92 21.96
C GLY A 524 2.59 7.06 21.63
N ALA A 525 1.97 7.07 20.46
CA ALA A 525 0.94 8.03 20.08
C ALA A 525 -0.25 8.02 21.05
N MET A 526 -0.72 6.83 21.48
CA MET A 526 -1.78 6.72 22.49
C MET A 526 -1.34 7.29 23.85
N SER A 527 -0.11 7.03 24.29
CA SER A 527 0.42 7.60 25.53
C SER A 527 0.58 9.12 25.46
N MET A 528 1.11 9.67 24.35
CA MET A 528 1.23 11.11 24.15
C MET A 528 -0.14 11.80 24.21
N ALA A 529 -1.12 11.25 23.48
CA ALA A 529 -2.49 11.77 23.51
C ALA A 529 -3.10 11.73 24.92
N LYS A 530 -2.81 10.67 25.68
CA LYS A 530 -3.23 10.52 27.08
C LYS A 530 -2.57 11.55 28.00
N GLU A 531 -1.30 11.87 27.75
CA GLU A 531 -0.54 12.90 28.46
C GLU A 531 -0.93 14.34 28.06
N GLY A 532 -1.82 14.50 27.08
CA GLY A 532 -2.42 15.77 26.69
C GLY A 532 -1.87 16.36 25.39
N SER A 533 -1.00 15.64 24.66
CA SER A 533 -0.55 16.07 23.34
C SER A 533 -1.71 16.06 22.34
N SER A 534 -1.77 17.11 21.53
CA SER A 534 -2.64 17.21 20.37
C SER A 534 -2.16 16.31 19.22
N PHE A 535 -3.05 15.96 18.30
CA PHE A 535 -2.68 15.14 17.14
C PHE A 535 -1.57 15.78 16.29
N THR A 536 -1.50 17.11 16.23
CA THR A 536 -0.43 17.82 15.50
C THR A 536 0.92 17.68 16.18
N GLU A 537 0.98 17.69 17.52
CA GLU A 537 2.23 17.46 18.25
C GLU A 537 2.70 16.01 18.12
N ILE A 538 1.76 15.07 18.05
CA ILE A 538 2.07 13.64 17.82
C ILE A 538 2.56 13.42 16.38
N LEU A 539 1.94 14.05 15.38
CA LEU A 539 2.42 14.02 13.99
C LEU A 539 3.83 14.60 13.87
N GLU A 540 4.10 15.74 14.51
CA GLU A 540 5.42 16.37 14.50
C GLU A 540 6.48 15.47 15.15
N HIS A 541 6.13 14.75 16.23
CA HIS A 541 7.06 13.84 16.89
C HIS A 541 7.45 12.65 15.99
N TYR A 542 6.50 12.04 15.27
CA TYR A 542 6.78 10.84 14.46
C TYR A 542 7.11 11.09 12.99
N TYR A 543 6.69 12.23 12.45
CA TYR A 543 6.84 12.61 11.04
C TYR A 543 7.38 14.04 10.88
N GLY A 544 8.17 14.52 11.85
CA GLY A 544 8.74 15.86 11.84
C GLY A 544 9.50 16.13 10.54
N GLY A 545 9.18 17.24 9.87
CA GLY A 545 9.64 17.55 8.51
C GLY A 545 8.59 17.34 7.41
N ALA A 546 7.52 16.58 7.68
CA ALA A 546 6.34 16.53 6.82
C ALA A 546 5.37 17.68 7.11
N VAL A 547 4.67 18.15 6.09
CA VAL A 547 3.74 19.29 6.18
C VAL A 547 2.29 18.79 6.11
N LEU A 548 1.50 19.07 7.14
CA LEU A 548 0.07 18.77 7.15
C LEU A 548 -0.70 19.76 6.25
N LYS A 549 -1.54 19.25 5.35
CA LYS A 549 -2.43 20.03 4.49
C LYS A 549 -3.83 19.44 4.49
N THR A 550 -4.85 20.30 4.34
CA THR A 550 -6.24 19.87 4.09
C THR A 550 -6.55 20.00 2.61
N LEU A 551 -7.02 18.93 1.99
CA LEU A 551 -7.26 18.86 0.56
C LEU A 551 -8.75 18.94 0.16
N TRP A 552 -9.69 18.52 1.02
CA TRP A 552 -11.15 18.61 0.76
C TRP A 552 -11.97 18.72 2.04
#